data_AF-A0A1E7YZY3-F1
#
_entry.id   AF-A0A1E7YZY3-F1
#
_cell.length_a   1.000
_cell.length_b   1.000
_cell.length_c   1.000
_cell.angle_alpha   90.00
_cell.angle_beta   90.00
_cell.angle_gamma   90.00
#
_symmetry.space_group_name_H-M   'P 1'
#
loop_
_entity.id
_entity.type
_entity.pdbx_description
1 polymer ?
#
loop_
_entity_poly.entity_id
_entity_poly.type
_entity_poly.pdbx_seq_one_letter_code
_entity_poly.pdbx_strand_id
1 'polypeptide(L)'
;MIWSWNYFFFGVYPFIAGTTFLVGSAIRYEREQYGWSSFSSQILASKRYMMWASNLWHVGILTLFLGHFTGFLTNILEWLGADPVEHQWIAASAGITAGVLAMIGGLMLLLRRLLDPKVRYASRFMDIFILVWLLITLSFGLGTQFISVPDAVSGHV
;
A
#
# COMPACT_ATOMS: atom_id res chain seq x y z
N MET A 1 35.50 2.05 -2.77
CA MET A 1 34.25 2.82 -2.69
C MET A 1 33.50 2.62 -4.01
N ILE A 2 32.72 1.53 -4.13
CA ILE A 2 32.11 1.17 -5.42
C ILE A 2 30.66 1.62 -5.39
N TRP A 3 30.38 2.69 -6.11
CA TRP A 3 29.03 3.14 -6.43
C TRP A 3 28.38 2.11 -7.37
N SER A 4 27.73 1.09 -6.82
CA SER A 4 26.95 0.11 -7.57
C SER A 4 25.48 0.50 -7.60
N TRP A 5 24.72 0.04 -8.61
CA TRP A 5 23.26 0.22 -8.65
C TRP A 5 22.58 -0.30 -7.38
N ASN A 6 23.07 -1.42 -6.83
CA ASN A 6 22.57 -1.97 -5.57
C ASN A 6 22.77 -0.99 -4.40
N TYR A 7 23.98 -0.42 -4.25
CA TYR A 7 24.25 0.56 -3.20
C TYR A 7 23.40 1.83 -3.36
N PHE A 8 23.15 2.26 -4.60
CA PHE A 8 22.26 3.38 -4.83
C PHE A 8 20.82 3.09 -4.37
N PHE A 9 20.21 1.99 -4.82
CA PHE A 9 18.79 1.69 -4.52
C PHE A 9 18.52 1.30 -3.07
N PHE A 10 19.42 0.56 -2.43
CA PHE A 10 19.21 0.05 -1.07
C PHE A 10 19.99 0.81 0.00
N GLY A 11 21.07 1.50 -0.37
CA GLY A 11 21.90 2.27 0.56
C GLY A 11 21.56 3.76 0.59
N VAL A 12 21.32 4.40 -0.56
CA VAL A 12 21.15 5.87 -0.65
C VAL A 12 19.70 6.28 -0.83
N TYR A 13 18.99 5.67 -1.79
CA TYR A 13 17.64 6.06 -2.18
C TYR A 13 16.60 6.06 -1.04
N PRO A 14 16.62 5.12 -0.06
CA PRO A 14 15.66 5.14 1.05
C PRO A 14 15.76 6.42 1.91
N PHE A 15 16.97 6.98 2.07
CA PHE A 15 17.16 8.23 2.81
C PHE A 15 16.66 9.44 2.03
N ILE A 16 16.81 9.44 0.71
CA ILE A 16 16.26 10.49 -0.16
C ILE A 16 14.73 10.46 -0.09
N ALA A 17 14.13 9.27 -0.27
CA ALA A 17 12.68 9.08 -0.19
C ALA A 17 12.12 9.44 1.20
N GLY A 18 12.77 9.00 2.28
CA GLY A 18 12.36 9.32 3.65
C GLY A 18 12.47 10.82 3.96
N THR A 19 13.57 11.46 3.57
CA THR A 19 13.76 12.91 3.79
C THR A 19 12.73 13.71 3.02
N THR A 20 12.52 13.39 1.73
CA THR A 20 11.50 14.07 0.91
C THR A 20 10.09 13.85 1.42
N PHE A 21 9.76 12.65 1.91
CA PHE A 21 8.48 12.37 2.56
C PHE A 21 8.27 13.24 3.80
N LEU A 22 9.22 13.24 4.74
CA LEU A 22 9.09 13.97 6.01
C LEU A 22 9.09 15.48 5.81
N VAL A 23 10.12 16.02 5.14
CA VAL A 23 10.27 17.46 4.93
C VAL A 23 9.18 17.99 4.01
N GLY A 24 8.86 17.28 2.93
CA GLY A 24 7.77 17.64 2.02
C GLY A 24 6.41 17.68 2.74
N SER A 25 6.14 16.69 3.59
CA SER A 25 4.91 16.67 4.40
C SER A 25 4.85 17.83 5.39
N ALA A 26 5.95 18.12 6.09
CA ALA A 26 6.03 19.24 7.03
C ALA A 26 5.80 20.60 6.33
N ILE A 27 6.49 20.84 5.20
CA ILE A 27 6.32 22.08 4.44
C ILE A 27 4.89 22.23 3.94
N ARG A 28 4.28 21.16 3.42
CA ARG A 28 2.90 21.19 2.93
C ARG A 28 1.90 21.43 4.06
N TYR A 29 2.14 20.86 5.24
CA TYR A 29 1.30 21.06 6.41
C TYR A 29 1.31 22.53 6.87
N GLU A 30 2.48 23.16 6.90
CA GLU A 30 2.64 24.56 7.32
C GLU A 30 2.13 25.56 6.27
N ARG A 31 2.41 25.34 4.98
CA ARG A 31 2.15 26.33 3.92
C ARG A 31 0.83 26.14 3.18
N GLU A 32 0.33 24.91 3.07
CA GLU A 32 -0.77 24.55 2.15
C GLU A 32 -1.92 23.82 2.84
N GLN A 33 -2.39 24.36 3.97
CA GLN A 33 -3.47 23.75 4.76
C GLN A 33 -4.77 23.55 3.96
N TYR A 34 -5.14 24.48 3.06
CA TYR A 34 -6.32 24.33 2.20
C TYR A 34 -6.22 23.13 1.24
N GLY A 35 -5.00 22.72 0.88
CA GLY A 35 -4.73 21.56 0.04
C GLY A 35 -4.68 20.24 0.80
N TRP A 36 -4.85 20.26 2.13
CA TRP A 36 -4.77 19.09 3.01
C TRP A 36 -6.17 18.53 3.29
N SER A 37 -6.69 17.79 2.32
CA SER A 37 -8.01 17.14 2.42
C SER A 37 -8.02 15.80 1.69
N SER A 38 -9.02 14.97 1.96
CA SER A 38 -9.22 13.67 1.30
C SER A 38 -9.74 13.80 -0.14
N PHE A 39 -10.14 15.01 -0.57
CA PHE A 39 -10.71 15.28 -1.89
C PHE A 39 -11.79 14.25 -2.30
N SER A 40 -12.75 14.02 -1.40
CA SER A 40 -13.80 13.02 -1.62
C SER A 40 -14.61 13.31 -2.87
N SER A 41 -14.68 12.32 -3.77
CA SER A 41 -15.50 12.36 -4.98
C SER A 41 -16.84 11.64 -4.81
N GLN A 42 -17.21 11.26 -3.58
CA GLN A 42 -18.37 10.40 -3.32
C GLN A 42 -19.70 11.03 -3.76
N ILE A 43 -19.84 12.35 -3.68
CA ILE A 43 -21.08 13.06 -4.03
C ILE A 43 -21.31 13.10 -5.55
N LEU A 44 -20.25 12.97 -6.35
CA LEU A 44 -20.31 13.14 -7.80
C LEU A 44 -20.90 11.94 -8.55
N ALA A 45 -20.96 10.76 -7.92
CA ALA A 45 -21.38 9.52 -8.57
C ALA A 45 -22.13 8.57 -7.62
N SER A 46 -22.33 7.31 -8.04
CA SER A 46 -23.03 6.29 -7.27
C SER A 46 -22.43 6.09 -5.87
N LYS A 47 -23.20 6.47 -4.84
CA LYS A 47 -22.84 6.30 -3.42
C LYS A 47 -22.62 4.83 -3.08
N ARG A 48 -23.47 3.93 -3.56
CA ARG A 48 -23.37 2.49 -3.30
C ARG A 48 -22.07 1.90 -3.86
N TYR A 49 -21.73 2.24 -5.10
CA TYR A 49 -20.48 1.77 -5.71
C TYR A 49 -19.27 2.29 -4.92
N MET A 50 -19.27 3.58 -4.58
CA MET A 50 -18.17 4.19 -3.81
C MET A 50 -18.01 3.55 -2.43
N MET A 51 -19.10 3.21 -1.72
CA MET A 51 -19.01 2.55 -0.42
C MET A 51 -18.31 1.20 -0.51
N TRP A 52 -18.70 0.33 -1.47
CA TRP A 52 -18.05 -0.96 -1.64
C TRP A 52 -16.60 -0.83 -2.10
N ALA A 53 -16.34 -0.02 -3.14
CA ALA A 53 -14.99 0.17 -3.67
C ALA A 53 -14.04 0.77 -2.61
N SER A 54 -14.49 1.80 -1.89
CA SER A 54 -13.71 2.46 -0.84
C SER A 54 -13.48 1.55 0.35
N ASN A 55 -14.49 0.79 0.81
CA ASN A 55 -14.34 -0.09 1.96
C ASN A 55 -13.38 -1.24 1.65
N LEU A 56 -13.53 -1.90 0.49
CA LEU A 56 -12.63 -2.98 0.07
C LEU A 56 -11.18 -2.49 -0.03
N TRP A 57 -10.97 -1.31 -0.63
CA TRP A 57 -9.66 -0.69 -0.70
C TRP A 57 -9.07 -0.40 0.69
N HIS A 58 -9.79 0.35 1.53
CA HIS A 58 -9.26 0.82 2.80
C HIS A 58 -9.09 -0.31 3.83
N VAL A 59 -10.04 -1.24 3.92
CA VAL A 59 -9.90 -2.39 4.83
C VAL A 59 -8.71 -3.24 4.40
N GLY A 60 -8.55 -3.50 3.11
CA GLY A 60 -7.40 -4.26 2.60
C GLY A 60 -6.07 -3.54 2.84
N ILE A 61 -5.93 -2.28 2.43
CA ILE A 61 -4.66 -1.55 2.53
C ILE A 61 -4.27 -1.24 3.98
N LEU A 62 -5.22 -0.97 4.87
CA LEU A 62 -4.93 -0.77 6.30
C LEU A 62 -4.50 -2.08 6.96
N THR A 63 -5.13 -3.19 6.61
CA THR A 63 -4.70 -4.51 7.08
C THR A 63 -3.28 -4.82 6.61
N LEU A 64 -2.96 -4.53 5.34
CA LEU A 64 -1.60 -4.67 4.82
C LEU A 64 -0.61 -3.77 5.56
N PHE A 65 -0.95 -2.49 5.75
CA PHE A 65 -0.09 -1.55 6.46
C PHE A 65 0.23 -2.03 7.88
N LEU A 66 -0.79 -2.46 8.63
CA LEU A 66 -0.62 -3.01 9.97
C LEU A 66 0.22 -4.30 9.95
N GLY A 67 -0.03 -5.19 9.00
CA GLY A 67 0.77 -6.42 8.83
C GLY A 67 2.25 -6.15 8.54
N HIS A 68 2.55 -5.17 7.67
CA HIS A 68 3.93 -4.73 7.42
C HIS A 68 4.55 -4.11 8.67
N PHE A 69 3.79 -3.28 9.39
CA PHE A 69 4.25 -2.65 10.62
C PHE A 69 4.59 -3.68 11.71
N THR A 70 3.73 -4.67 11.93
CA THR A 70 4.01 -5.77 12.87
C THR A 70 5.18 -6.64 12.41
N GLY A 71 5.39 -6.78 11.10
CA GLY A 71 6.55 -7.48 10.53
C GLY A 71 7.89 -6.82 10.88
N PHE A 72 7.93 -5.49 11.05
CA PHE A 72 9.14 -4.81 11.53
C PHE A 72 9.39 -4.99 13.03
N LEU A 73 8.38 -5.42 13.79
CA LEU A 73 8.45 -5.64 15.22
C LEU A 73 8.70 -7.11 15.58
N THR A 74 9.01 -7.98 14.62
CA THR A 74 9.22 -9.43 14.83
C THR A 74 10.23 -9.73 15.94
N ASN A 75 11.37 -9.05 15.98
CA ASN A 75 12.36 -9.24 17.05
C ASN A 75 11.78 -9.01 18.47
N ILE A 76 10.83 -8.08 18.62
CA ILE A 76 10.16 -7.81 19.89
C ILE A 76 9.09 -8.88 20.17
N LEU A 77 8.37 -9.32 19.13
CA LEU A 77 7.37 -10.38 19.24
C LEU A 77 8.01 -11.73 19.62
N GLU A 78 9.12 -12.09 18.99
CA GLU A 78 9.92 -13.27 19.30
C GLU A 78 10.43 -13.24 20.75
N TRP A 79 10.90 -12.07 21.22
CA TRP A 79 11.30 -11.87 22.61
C TRP A 79 10.13 -12.05 23.60
N LEU A 80 8.89 -11.77 23.17
CA LEU A 80 7.66 -11.99 23.94
C LEU A 80 7.13 -13.44 23.85
N GLY A 81 7.87 -14.35 23.23
CA GLY A 81 7.55 -15.78 23.16
C GLY A 81 6.68 -16.19 21.97
N ALA A 82 6.64 -15.35 20.93
CA ALA A 82 5.81 -15.58 19.76
C ALA A 82 6.58 -16.42 18.72
N ASP A 83 5.97 -17.52 18.22
CA ASP A 83 6.65 -18.48 17.32
C ASP A 83 6.88 -17.85 15.93
N PRO A 84 8.14 -17.76 15.43
CA PRO A 84 8.46 -17.22 14.10
C PRO A 84 7.68 -17.90 12.96
N VAL A 85 7.45 -19.21 13.06
CA VAL A 85 6.76 -19.98 12.01
C VAL A 85 5.30 -19.60 11.95
N GLU A 86 4.62 -19.50 13.10
CA GLU A 86 3.23 -19.06 13.18
C GLU A 86 3.06 -17.62 12.64
N HIS A 87 3.98 -16.71 12.96
CA HIS A 87 3.94 -15.34 12.42
C HIS A 87 4.01 -15.31 10.90
N GLN A 88 4.87 -16.12 10.30
CA GLN A 88 5.03 -16.17 8.85
C GLN A 88 3.76 -16.70 8.16
N TRP A 89 3.13 -17.73 8.72
CA TRP A 89 1.86 -18.27 8.19
C TRP A 89 0.70 -17.27 8.29
N ILE A 90 0.59 -16.58 9.42
CA ILE A 90 -0.42 -15.53 9.62
C ILE A 90 -0.16 -14.37 8.66
N ALA A 91 1.09 -13.92 8.54
CA ALA A 91 1.47 -12.84 7.64
C ALA A 91 1.17 -13.18 6.18
N ALA A 92 1.48 -14.40 5.73
CA ALA A 92 1.21 -14.85 4.37
C ALA A 92 -0.30 -14.94 4.09
N SER A 93 -1.05 -15.64 4.93
CA SER A 93 -2.49 -15.86 4.72
C SER A 93 -3.31 -14.58 4.83
N ALA A 94 -3.05 -13.76 5.86
CA ALA A 94 -3.71 -12.47 6.03
C ALA A 94 -3.27 -11.47 4.95
N GLY A 95 -1.99 -11.49 4.56
CA GLY A 95 -1.43 -10.66 3.49
C GLY A 95 -2.08 -10.91 2.14
N ILE A 96 -2.22 -12.18 1.72
CA ILE A 96 -2.89 -12.55 0.46
C ILE A 96 -4.36 -12.12 0.50
N THR A 97 -5.08 -12.42 1.59
CA THR A 97 -6.50 -12.08 1.73
C THR A 97 -6.73 -10.58 1.66
N ALA A 98 -5.97 -9.81 2.46
CA ALA A 98 -6.06 -8.35 2.47
C ALA A 98 -5.62 -7.73 1.14
N GLY A 99 -4.59 -8.30 0.49
CA GLY A 99 -4.10 -7.85 -0.80
C GLY A 99 -5.11 -8.07 -1.93
N VAL A 100 -5.82 -9.20 -1.94
CA VAL A 100 -6.90 -9.43 -2.91
C VAL A 100 -8.06 -8.47 -2.70
N LEU A 101 -8.48 -8.23 -1.45
CA LEU A 101 -9.53 -7.26 -1.13
C LEU A 101 -9.13 -5.84 -1.57
N ALA A 102 -7.90 -5.43 -1.26
CA ALA A 102 -7.35 -4.15 -1.70
C ALA A 102 -7.28 -4.06 -3.23
N MET A 103 -6.85 -5.13 -3.92
CA MET A 103 -6.74 -5.15 -5.38
C MET A 103 -8.10 -4.95 -6.03
N ILE A 104 -9.12 -5.68 -5.58
CA ILE A 104 -10.49 -5.55 -6.09
C ILE A 104 -11.02 -4.12 -5.84
N GLY A 105 -10.91 -3.62 -4.61
CA GLY A 105 -11.36 -2.26 -4.27
C GLY A 105 -10.64 -1.18 -5.07
N GLY A 106 -9.33 -1.31 -5.24
CA GLY A 106 -8.51 -0.34 -5.98
C GLY A 106 -8.79 -0.34 -7.47
N LEU A 107 -8.98 -1.51 -8.08
CA LEU A 107 -9.41 -1.62 -9.49
C LEU A 107 -10.80 -1.01 -9.69
N MET A 108 -11.74 -1.25 -8.77
CA MET A 108 -13.05 -0.59 -8.82
C MET A 108 -12.92 0.94 -8.75
N LEU A 109 -12.10 1.46 -7.83
CA LEU A 109 -11.84 2.89 -7.72
C LEU A 109 -11.18 3.47 -8.98
N LEU A 110 -10.24 2.73 -9.59
CA LEU A 110 -9.54 3.15 -10.80
C LEU A 110 -10.51 3.19 -11.99
N LEU A 111 -11.27 2.11 -12.20
CA LEU A 111 -12.29 2.03 -13.25
C LEU A 111 -13.29 3.18 -13.11
N ARG A 112 -13.76 3.46 -11.90
CA ARG A 112 -14.63 4.63 -11.66
C ARG A 112 -13.97 5.95 -12.03
N ARG A 113 -12.69 6.15 -11.66
CA ARG A 113 -11.97 7.40 -11.93
C ARG A 113 -11.69 7.63 -13.42
N LEU A 114 -11.56 6.55 -14.19
CA LEU A 114 -11.30 6.60 -15.63
C LEU A 114 -12.57 6.66 -16.47
N LEU A 115 -13.61 5.91 -16.09
CA LEU A 115 -14.79 5.68 -16.92
C LEU A 115 -15.98 6.58 -16.57
N ASP A 116 -16.13 7.04 -15.33
CA ASP A 116 -17.23 7.95 -14.96
C ASP A 116 -16.87 9.39 -15.38
N PRO A 117 -17.61 10.00 -16.32
CA PRO A 117 -17.27 11.33 -16.84
C PRO A 117 -17.25 12.41 -15.75
N LYS A 118 -18.15 12.32 -14.75
CA LYS A 118 -18.25 13.32 -13.67
C LYS A 118 -17.03 13.24 -12.75
N VAL A 119 -16.61 12.03 -12.41
CA VAL A 119 -15.44 11.79 -11.56
C VAL A 119 -14.16 12.10 -12.32
N ARG A 120 -14.07 11.72 -13.60
CA ARG A 120 -12.90 11.96 -14.44
C ARG A 120 -12.63 13.43 -14.65
N TYR A 121 -13.67 14.24 -14.81
CA TYR A 121 -13.58 15.70 -14.94
C TYR A 121 -13.06 16.36 -13.65
N ALA A 122 -13.52 15.90 -12.48
CA ALA A 122 -13.08 16.42 -11.19
C ALA A 122 -11.71 15.87 -10.72
N SER A 123 -11.19 14.82 -11.36
CA SER A 123 -9.95 14.16 -10.95
C SER A 123 -8.71 14.85 -11.50
N ARG A 124 -7.70 14.98 -10.64
CA ARG A 124 -6.36 15.46 -11.02
C ARG A 124 -5.53 14.32 -11.59
N PHE A 125 -4.48 14.66 -12.33
CA PHE A 125 -3.50 13.68 -12.81
C PHE A 125 -2.92 12.85 -11.65
N MET A 126 -2.54 13.51 -10.55
CA MET A 126 -1.98 12.84 -9.38
C MET A 126 -2.92 11.85 -8.72
N ASP A 127 -4.24 12.06 -8.79
CA ASP A 127 -5.22 11.12 -8.21
C ASP A 127 -5.25 9.78 -8.94
N ILE A 128 -5.01 9.82 -10.26
CA ILE A 128 -4.92 8.62 -11.11
C ILE A 128 -3.53 8.00 -10.95
N PHE A 129 -2.48 8.82 -11.03
CA PHE A 129 -1.09 8.35 -10.93
C PHE A 129 -0.84 7.60 -9.63
N ILE A 130 -1.22 8.16 -8.48
CA ILE A 130 -0.98 7.49 -7.18
C ILE A 130 -1.75 6.18 -7.06
N LEU A 131 -2.99 6.14 -7.56
CA LEU A 131 -3.81 4.93 -7.50
C LEU A 131 -3.24 3.82 -8.39
N VAL A 132 -2.80 4.17 -9.60
CA VAL A 132 -2.11 3.22 -10.50
C VAL A 132 -0.79 2.75 -9.88
N TRP A 133 0.00 3.66 -9.31
CA TRP A 133 1.27 3.32 -8.67
C TRP A 133 1.08 2.36 -7.48
N LEU A 134 0.06 2.59 -6.65
CA LEU A 134 -0.28 1.70 -5.54
C LEU A 134 -0.78 0.34 -6.04
N LEU A 135 -1.56 0.29 -7.12
CA LEU A 135 -2.01 -0.99 -7.72
C LEU A 135 -0.86 -1.79 -8.32
N ILE A 136 0.12 -1.13 -8.96
CA ILE A 136 1.32 -1.78 -9.47
C ILE A 136 2.14 -2.34 -8.31
N THR A 137 2.36 -1.54 -7.27
CA THR A 137 3.09 -1.95 -6.06
C THR A 137 2.42 -3.15 -5.40
N LEU A 138 1.09 -3.10 -5.25
CA LEU A 138 0.29 -4.20 -4.70
C LEU A 138 0.35 -5.46 -5.59
N SER A 139 0.36 -5.30 -6.92
CA SER A 139 0.50 -6.43 -7.85
C SER A 139 1.85 -7.11 -7.69
N PHE A 140 2.94 -6.35 -7.54
CA PHE A 140 4.24 -6.93 -7.23
C PHE A 140 4.25 -7.62 -5.86
N GLY A 141 3.67 -6.99 -4.82
CA GLY A 141 3.59 -7.59 -3.49
C GLY A 141 2.78 -8.89 -3.45
N LEU A 142 1.69 -9.00 -4.21
CA LEU A 142 0.95 -10.26 -4.38
C LEU A 142 1.76 -11.26 -5.23
N GLY A 143 2.48 -10.77 -6.25
CA GLY A 143 3.36 -11.56 -7.10
C GLY A 143 4.45 -12.29 -6.31
N THR A 144 5.07 -11.64 -5.32
CA THR A 144 6.11 -12.25 -4.49
C THR A 144 5.56 -13.36 -3.60
N GLN A 145 4.28 -13.30 -3.18
CA GLN A 145 3.68 -14.35 -2.34
C GLN A 145 3.63 -15.71 -3.05
N PHE A 146 3.52 -15.75 -4.39
CA PHE A 146 3.57 -17.01 -5.13
C PHE A 146 4.91 -17.74 -5.04
N ILE A 147 5.98 -17.01 -4.71
CA ILE A 147 7.33 -17.56 -4.54
C ILE A 147 7.55 -17.87 -3.05
N SER A 148 7.23 -16.92 -2.16
CA SER A 148 7.53 -17.03 -0.73
C SER A 148 6.70 -18.07 0.03
N VAL A 149 5.45 -18.33 -0.39
CA VAL A 149 4.60 -19.31 0.30
C VAL A 149 5.11 -20.75 0.11
N PRO A 150 5.43 -21.22 -1.11
CA PRO A 150 6.06 -22.53 -1.30
C PRO A 150 7.36 -22.73 -0.51
N ASP A 151 8.21 -21.70 -0.43
CA ASP A 151 9.46 -21.77 0.34
C ASP A 151 9.19 -21.93 1.85
N ALA A 152 8.18 -21.23 2.38
CA ALA A 152 7.73 -21.39 3.76
C ALA A 152 7.14 -22.79 4.04
N VAL A 153 6.41 -23.37 3.09
CA VAL A 153 5.80 -24.72 3.20
C VAL A 153 6.87 -25.82 3.20
N SER A 154 7.94 -25.62 2.43
CA SER A 154 8.99 -26.62 2.21
C SER A 154 10.08 -26.64 3.30
N GLY A 155 9.99 -25.74 4.29
CA GLY A 155 10.92 -25.71 5.43
C GLY A 155 12.31 -25.15 5.08
N HIS A 156 12.44 -24.46 3.94
CA HIS A 156 13.66 -23.73 3.57
C HIS A 156 13.70 -22.32 4.19
N VAL A 157 13.29 -22.21 5.46
CA VAL A 157 13.40 -21.00 6.27
C VAL A 157 14.73 -20.97 7.02
#